data_AF-A0A291ISI7-F1
#
_entry.id   AF-A0A291ISI7-F1
#
_cell.length_a   1.000
_cell.length_b   1.000
_cell.length_c   1.000
_cell.angle_alpha   90.00
_cell.angle_beta   90.00
_cell.angle_gamma   90.00
#
_symmetry.space_group_name_H-M   'P 1'
#
loop_
_entity.id
_entity.type
_entity.pdbx_description
1 polymer ?
#
loop_
_entity_poly.entity_id
_entity_poly.type
_entity_poly.pdbx_seq_one_letter_code
_entity_poly.pdbx_strand_id
1 'polypeptide(L)'
;MKDKKPKKLKVVSKINKRLKKQRVERRVTEIIKIADKKNIFLEIFKTLLDDKDLDWREYQELFAVIKLLQVKMYLKLFEIDEPEVVDLIKTTLDKYKKITKQISKNTNWEAMIADEHFLKGQDLYLFKNDDTYHMIASIFAMPFKIFEHDQYYYDLGYFLSMYITLEVFVNKYNIPKNYEIYLAKLDVQLRMIRTFSNIAPKTFNISIKALNKWFDKVEKKEEIFKTKKKGEQK
;
A
#
# COMPACT_ATOMS: atom_id res chain seq x y z
N MET A 1 12.23 -4.32 38.67
CA MET A 1 13.31 -4.03 37.70
C MET A 1 12.79 -3.00 36.70
N LYS A 2 13.57 -1.96 36.41
CA LYS A 2 13.13 -0.76 35.67
C LYS A 2 12.62 -1.09 34.26
N ASP A 3 11.37 -0.74 34.00
CA ASP A 3 10.75 -0.73 32.67
C ASP A 3 11.58 0.11 31.68
N LYS A 4 12.35 -0.58 30.84
CA LYS A 4 12.98 0.06 29.68
C LYS A 4 11.87 0.37 28.68
N LYS A 5 11.41 1.63 28.67
CA LYS A 5 10.62 2.18 27.56
C LYS A 5 11.20 1.69 26.22
N PRO A 6 10.41 1.08 25.32
CA PRO A 6 10.93 0.56 24.07
C PRO A 6 11.56 1.72 23.28
N LYS A 7 12.83 1.54 22.87
CA LYS A 7 13.57 2.52 22.07
C LYS A 7 12.69 2.96 20.91
N LYS A 8 12.18 4.20 20.94
CA LYS A 8 11.49 4.82 19.79
C LYS A 8 12.44 4.82 18.57
N LEU A 9 12.22 3.83 17.70
CA LEU A 9 12.37 3.80 16.24
C LEU A 9 13.45 4.72 15.63
N LYS A 10 14.68 4.23 15.49
CA LYS A 10 15.74 4.96 14.76
C LYS A 10 15.52 4.97 13.24
N VAL A 11 14.91 3.95 12.61
CA VAL A 11 14.83 3.86 11.12
C VAL A 11 13.64 4.62 10.54
N VAL A 12 12.41 4.39 11.02
CA VAL A 12 11.24 5.19 10.60
C VAL A 12 11.44 6.67 10.94
N SER A 13 12.02 6.97 12.11
CA SER A 13 12.37 8.36 12.42
C SER A 13 13.52 8.87 11.54
N LYS A 14 14.46 8.04 11.07
CA LYS A 14 15.50 8.44 10.10
C LYS A 14 14.94 8.66 8.70
N ILE A 15 14.02 7.84 8.21
CA ILE A 15 13.35 8.05 6.92
C ILE A 15 12.50 9.32 6.99
N ASN A 16 11.64 9.43 8.01
CA ASN A 16 10.83 10.63 8.21
C ASN A 16 11.70 11.88 8.46
N LYS A 17 12.84 11.75 9.16
CA LYS A 17 13.79 12.85 9.32
C LYS A 17 14.51 13.18 8.02
N ARG A 18 14.90 12.20 7.21
CA ARG A 18 15.55 12.41 5.91
C ARG A 18 14.61 13.08 4.92
N LEU A 19 13.38 12.59 4.82
CA LEU A 19 12.32 13.22 4.03
C LEU A 19 12.04 14.65 4.53
N LYS A 20 11.93 14.87 5.85
CA LYS A 20 11.81 16.24 6.40
C LYS A 20 13.05 17.12 6.16
N LYS A 21 14.26 16.55 6.10
CA LYS A 21 15.53 17.28 5.89
C LYS A 21 15.69 17.72 4.44
N GLN A 22 15.16 16.95 3.48
CA GLN A 22 15.25 17.20 2.05
C GLN A 22 14.26 18.26 1.54
N ARG A 23 13.58 19.02 2.44
CA ARG A 23 12.52 19.99 2.08
C ARG A 23 11.44 19.39 1.18
N VAL A 24 11.19 18.09 1.33
CA VAL A 24 10.16 17.34 0.62
C VAL A 24 8.85 18.13 0.64
N GLU A 25 8.34 18.45 -0.55
CA GLU A 25 7.26 19.40 -0.72
C GLU A 25 6.07 19.10 0.21
N ARG A 26 5.29 20.13 0.54
CA ARG A 26 4.06 19.98 1.31
C ARG A 26 3.16 18.86 0.74
N ARG A 27 3.15 18.70 -0.58
CA ARG A 27 2.43 17.66 -1.33
C ARG A 27 2.89 16.24 -0.97
N VAL A 28 4.19 15.98 -0.94
CA VAL A 28 4.73 14.66 -0.56
C VAL A 28 4.52 14.39 0.93
N THR A 29 4.59 15.41 1.78
CA THR A 29 4.23 15.28 3.21
C THR A 29 2.75 14.93 3.39
N GLU A 30 1.86 15.49 2.58
CA GLU A 30 0.43 15.15 2.57
C GLU A 30 0.20 13.72 2.06
N ILE A 31 0.93 13.29 1.03
CA ILE A 31 0.95 11.90 0.53
C ILE A 31 1.38 10.91 1.62
N ILE A 32 2.48 11.21 2.32
CA ILE A 32 2.96 10.38 3.45
C ILE A 32 1.91 10.34 4.56
N LYS A 33 1.24 11.46 4.86
CA LYS A 33 0.15 11.50 5.85
C LYS A 33 -1.06 10.68 5.41
N ILE A 34 -1.39 10.62 4.12
CA ILE A 34 -2.45 9.76 3.57
C ILE A 34 -2.05 8.29 3.75
N ALA A 35 -0.80 7.94 3.41
CA ALA A 35 -0.24 6.61 3.63
C ALA A 35 -0.18 6.21 5.12
N ASP A 36 0.05 7.17 6.02
CA ASP A 36 0.22 6.93 7.47
C ASP A 36 -1.10 6.91 8.26
N LYS A 37 -2.10 7.73 7.91
CA LYS A 37 -3.32 7.89 8.74
C LYS A 37 -4.29 6.69 8.69
N LYS A 38 -4.09 5.78 7.73
CA LYS A 38 -5.02 4.69 7.40
C LYS A 38 -4.25 3.50 6.83
N ASN A 39 -3.20 3.06 7.53
CA ASN A 39 -2.29 2.07 6.97
C ASN A 39 -2.84 0.65 7.13
N ILE A 40 -3.79 0.29 6.24
CA ILE A 40 -4.37 -1.05 6.10
C ILE A 40 -3.31 -2.14 5.98
N PHE A 41 -2.19 -1.84 5.33
CA PHE A 41 -1.02 -2.71 5.29
C PHE A 41 -0.48 -3.00 6.70
N LEU A 42 -0.36 -2.00 7.59
CA LEU A 42 0.12 -2.21 8.96
C LEU A 42 -0.83 -3.10 9.75
N GLU A 43 -2.13 -2.82 9.65
CA GLU A 43 -3.15 -3.53 10.42
C GLU A 43 -3.22 -5.00 10.00
N ILE A 44 -3.29 -5.26 8.70
CA ILE A 44 -3.31 -6.61 8.15
C ILE A 44 -1.99 -7.33 8.44
N PHE A 45 -0.86 -6.69 8.18
CA PHE A 45 0.44 -7.32 8.39
C PHE A 45 0.66 -7.71 9.85
N LYS A 46 0.32 -6.83 10.81
CA LYS A 46 0.36 -7.19 12.23
C LYS A 46 -0.59 -8.32 12.59
N THR A 47 -1.82 -8.27 12.07
CA THR A 47 -2.81 -9.33 12.33
C THR A 47 -2.30 -10.69 11.84
N LEU A 48 -1.65 -10.73 10.68
CA LEU A 48 -1.07 -11.97 10.14
C LEU A 48 0.18 -12.43 10.89
N LEU A 49 1.01 -11.50 11.37
CA LEU A 49 2.14 -11.85 12.24
C LEU A 49 1.65 -12.43 13.56
N ASP A 50 0.65 -11.81 14.18
CA ASP A 50 0.04 -12.27 15.43
C ASP A 50 -0.62 -13.66 15.24
N ASP A 51 -1.29 -13.91 14.11
CA ASP A 51 -1.88 -15.22 13.76
C ASP A 51 -0.84 -16.34 13.61
N LYS A 52 0.42 -15.99 13.34
CA LYS A 52 1.55 -16.91 13.19
C LYS A 52 2.56 -16.85 14.34
N ASP A 53 2.21 -16.21 15.45
CA ASP A 53 3.07 -16.03 16.63
C ASP A 53 4.43 -15.38 16.30
N LEU A 54 4.47 -14.48 15.31
CA LEU A 54 5.67 -13.78 14.86
C LEU A 54 5.81 -12.40 15.53
N ASP A 55 6.99 -12.07 16.07
CA ASP A 55 7.21 -10.77 16.71
C ASP A 55 7.31 -9.63 15.68
N TRP A 56 6.33 -8.73 15.69
CA TRP A 56 6.32 -7.48 14.93
C TRP A 56 7.66 -6.72 14.97
N ARG A 57 8.40 -6.77 16.08
CA ARG A 57 9.70 -6.09 16.24
C ARG A 57 10.75 -6.55 15.23
N GLU A 58 10.69 -7.80 14.79
CA GLU A 58 11.63 -8.37 13.82
C GLU A 58 11.36 -7.88 12.39
N TYR A 59 10.10 -7.54 12.08
CA TYR A 59 9.65 -7.23 10.72
C TYR A 59 9.35 -5.74 10.47
N GLN A 60 9.64 -4.87 11.44
CA GLN A 60 9.37 -3.42 11.32
C GLN A 60 10.12 -2.77 10.15
N GLU A 61 11.30 -3.28 9.82
CA GLU A 61 12.11 -2.74 8.72
C GLU A 61 11.47 -3.04 7.36
N LEU A 62 10.98 -4.27 7.17
CA LEU A 62 10.23 -4.67 5.97
C LEU A 62 9.02 -3.75 5.76
N PHE A 63 8.29 -3.47 6.84
CA PHE A 63 7.15 -2.57 6.78
C PHE A 63 7.53 -1.13 6.41
N ALA A 64 8.70 -0.64 6.88
CA ALA A 64 9.20 0.66 6.47
C ALA A 64 9.53 0.71 4.97
N VAL A 65 10.03 -0.39 4.39
CA VAL A 65 10.26 -0.48 2.94
C VAL A 65 8.95 -0.50 2.17
N ILE A 66 7.92 -1.21 2.65
CA ILE A 66 6.57 -1.16 2.06
C ILE A 66 6.06 0.28 1.99
N LYS A 67 6.21 1.06 3.07
CA LYS A 67 5.81 2.48 3.05
C LYS A 67 6.58 3.31 2.02
N LEU A 68 7.88 3.07 1.86
CA LEU A 68 8.68 3.77 0.86
C LEU A 68 8.22 3.44 -0.57
N LEU A 69 7.86 2.18 -0.83
CA LEU A 69 7.29 1.76 -2.10
C LEU A 69 5.90 2.37 -2.35
N GLN A 70 5.07 2.50 -1.31
CA GLN A 70 3.80 3.23 -1.41
C GLN A 70 4.02 4.71 -1.77
N VAL A 71 5.02 5.37 -1.18
CA VAL A 71 5.40 6.74 -1.56
C VAL A 71 5.79 6.80 -3.04
N LYS A 72 6.60 5.85 -3.53
CA LYS A 72 6.95 5.75 -4.96
C LYS A 72 5.71 5.68 -5.85
N MET A 73 4.74 4.83 -5.49
CA MET A 73 3.48 4.69 -6.23
C MET A 73 2.70 6.00 -6.26
N TYR A 74 2.59 6.69 -5.12
CA TYR A 74 1.88 7.95 -5.06
C TYR A 74 2.58 9.05 -5.87
N LEU A 75 3.91 9.18 -5.79
CA LEU A 75 4.65 10.14 -6.62
C LEU A 75 4.33 9.94 -8.10
N LYS A 76 4.30 8.68 -8.57
CA LYS A 76 3.91 8.34 -9.93
C LYS A 76 2.44 8.71 -10.23
N LEU A 77 1.49 8.30 -9.40
CA LEU A 77 0.05 8.57 -9.60
C LEU A 77 -0.31 10.07 -9.59
N PHE A 78 0.45 10.86 -8.82
CA PHE A 78 0.28 12.31 -8.74
C PHE A 78 1.14 13.07 -9.73
N GLU A 79 1.93 12.38 -10.55
CA GLU A 79 2.87 12.97 -11.52
C GLU A 79 3.81 13.99 -10.86
N ILE A 80 4.28 13.65 -9.65
CA ILE A 80 5.19 14.49 -8.86
C ILE A 80 6.62 14.03 -9.13
N ASP A 81 7.42 14.94 -9.71
CA ASP A 81 8.84 14.71 -9.93
C ASP A 81 9.68 15.14 -8.72
N GLU A 82 10.15 14.16 -7.96
CA GLU A 82 10.92 14.34 -6.72
C GLU A 82 12.17 13.43 -6.77
N PRO A 83 13.20 13.80 -7.55
CA PRO A 83 14.33 12.92 -7.85
C PRO A 83 15.10 12.51 -6.59
N GLU A 84 15.22 13.38 -5.59
CA GLU A 84 15.88 13.06 -4.32
C GLU A 84 15.17 11.95 -3.54
N VAL A 85 13.83 11.95 -3.58
CA VAL A 85 13.01 10.92 -2.93
C VAL A 85 13.10 9.62 -3.73
N VAL A 86 13.05 9.71 -5.06
CA VAL A 86 13.21 8.56 -5.95
C VAL A 86 14.57 7.89 -5.74
N ASP A 87 15.66 8.65 -5.62
CA ASP A 87 16.99 8.11 -5.39
C ASP A 87 17.18 7.54 -3.99
N LEU A 88 16.58 8.16 -2.97
CA LEU A 88 16.51 7.57 -1.63
C LEU A 88 15.79 6.21 -1.65
N ILE A 89 14.67 6.12 -2.38
CA ILE A 89 13.91 4.87 -2.55
C ILE A 89 14.76 3.84 -3.28
N LYS A 90 15.39 4.18 -4.41
CA LYS A 90 16.30 3.27 -5.14
C LYS A 90 17.41 2.74 -4.25
N THR A 91 18.14 3.62 -3.56
CA THR A 91 19.26 3.25 -2.68
C THR A 91 18.79 2.35 -1.52
N THR A 92 17.58 2.60 -1.01
CA THR A 92 16.99 1.75 0.02
C THR A 92 16.65 0.38 -0.56
N LEU A 93 15.98 0.33 -1.72
CA LEU A 93 15.59 -0.92 -2.38
C LEU A 93 16.79 -1.74 -2.84
N ASP A 94 17.93 -1.13 -3.19
CA ASP A 94 19.15 -1.85 -3.55
C ASP A 94 19.63 -2.78 -2.45
N LYS A 95 19.43 -2.41 -1.18
CA LYS A 95 19.73 -3.27 -0.03
C LYS A 95 18.79 -4.48 0.07
N TYR A 96 17.58 -4.32 -0.44
CA TYR A 96 16.52 -5.32 -0.44
C TYR A 96 16.39 -6.07 -1.78
N LYS A 97 17.18 -5.71 -2.81
CA LYS A 97 17.11 -6.32 -4.15
C LYS A 97 17.31 -7.84 -4.14
N LYS A 98 18.12 -8.38 -3.21
CA LYS A 98 18.27 -9.84 -3.04
C LYS A 98 16.97 -10.50 -2.54
N ILE A 99 16.21 -9.80 -1.70
CA ILE A 99 14.95 -10.26 -1.12
C ILE A 99 13.83 -10.22 -2.18
N THR A 100 13.77 -9.16 -2.99
CA THR A 100 12.71 -8.96 -4.00
C THR A 100 12.91 -9.78 -5.28
N LYS A 101 14.10 -10.34 -5.53
CA LYS A 101 14.36 -11.21 -6.69
C LYS A 101 13.92 -12.66 -6.49
N GLN A 102 13.69 -13.08 -5.25
CA GLN A 102 13.44 -14.48 -4.91
C GLN A 102 11.98 -14.91 -4.98
N ILE A 103 11.04 -13.99 -5.19
CA ILE A 103 9.61 -14.33 -5.19
C ILE A 103 9.07 -14.19 -6.60
N SER A 104 8.47 -15.29 -7.05
CA SER A 104 7.84 -15.55 -8.34
C SER A 104 7.15 -14.32 -8.95
N LYS A 105 7.67 -13.86 -10.09
CA LYS A 105 6.99 -12.94 -11.03
C LYS A 105 6.00 -13.68 -11.94
N ASN A 106 5.45 -14.81 -11.51
CA ASN A 106 4.74 -15.67 -12.47
C ASN A 106 3.33 -15.15 -12.83
N THR A 107 2.78 -14.19 -12.08
CA THR A 107 1.42 -13.67 -12.32
C THR A 107 1.38 -12.15 -12.33
N ASN A 108 1.14 -11.56 -13.51
CA ASN A 108 0.83 -10.15 -13.66
C ASN A 108 -0.68 -9.94 -13.41
N TRP A 109 -1.05 -9.84 -12.13
CA TRP A 109 -2.44 -9.60 -11.72
C TRP A 109 -2.98 -8.27 -12.26
N GLU A 110 -2.11 -7.28 -12.46
CA GLU A 110 -2.46 -5.96 -12.97
C GLU A 110 -3.01 -6.05 -14.41
N ALA A 111 -2.30 -6.78 -15.28
CA ALA A 111 -2.72 -7.02 -16.66
C ALA A 111 -4.00 -7.86 -16.73
N MET A 112 -4.08 -8.94 -15.94
CA MET A 112 -5.28 -9.80 -15.92
C MET A 112 -6.54 -9.01 -15.57
N ILE A 113 -6.47 -8.15 -14.54
CA ILE A 113 -7.62 -7.35 -14.10
C ILE A 113 -7.92 -6.23 -15.10
N ALA A 114 -6.90 -5.64 -15.72
CA ALA A 114 -7.13 -4.67 -16.79
C ALA A 114 -7.88 -5.28 -17.99
N ASP A 115 -7.52 -6.51 -18.37
CA ASP A 115 -8.17 -7.25 -19.46
C ASP A 115 -9.61 -7.65 -19.10
N GLU A 116 -9.84 -8.18 -17.90
CA GLU A 116 -11.17 -8.61 -17.41
C GLU A 116 -12.18 -7.45 -17.35
N HIS A 117 -11.72 -6.23 -17.09
CA HIS A 117 -12.58 -5.04 -16.98
C HIS A 117 -12.47 -4.09 -18.18
N PHE A 118 -11.94 -4.57 -19.31
CA PHE A 118 -11.86 -3.85 -20.59
C PHE A 118 -11.23 -2.45 -20.50
N LEU A 119 -10.23 -2.26 -19.63
CA LEU A 119 -9.58 -0.97 -19.45
C LEU A 119 -8.79 -0.57 -20.70
N LYS A 120 -8.97 0.66 -21.18
CA LYS A 120 -8.37 1.15 -22.43
C LYS A 120 -7.72 2.52 -22.27
N GLY A 121 -6.73 2.81 -23.13
CA GLY A 121 -6.17 4.15 -23.27
C GLY A 121 -5.57 4.71 -21.98
N GLN A 122 -6.11 5.83 -21.48
CA GLN A 122 -5.62 6.48 -20.26
C GLN A 122 -5.79 5.61 -19.00
N ASP A 123 -6.75 4.68 -18.98
CA ASP A 123 -7.00 3.82 -17.82
C ASP A 123 -5.87 2.81 -17.61
N LEU A 124 -5.25 2.32 -18.70
CA LEU A 124 -4.09 1.43 -18.64
C LEU A 124 -2.86 2.09 -18.02
N TYR A 125 -2.70 3.42 -18.12
CA TYR A 125 -1.58 4.10 -17.45
C TYR A 125 -1.61 3.93 -15.92
N LEU A 126 -2.82 3.74 -15.36
CA LEU A 126 -3.06 3.56 -13.93
C LEU A 126 -2.62 2.17 -13.45
N PHE A 127 -2.66 1.22 -14.37
CA PHE A 127 -2.23 -0.17 -14.25
C PHE A 127 -0.83 -0.33 -14.88
N LYS A 128 0.11 0.52 -14.48
CA LYS A 128 1.56 0.37 -14.80
C LYS A 128 2.42 0.34 -13.55
N ASN A 129 1.94 -0.30 -12.49
CA ASN A 129 2.61 -0.40 -11.20
C ASN A 129 3.00 -1.84 -10.83
N ASP A 130 2.80 -2.81 -11.74
CA ASP A 130 3.13 -4.23 -11.60
C ASP A 130 4.46 -4.49 -10.87
N ASP A 131 5.58 -3.93 -11.37
CA ASP A 131 6.88 -4.09 -10.71
C ASP A 131 6.89 -3.62 -9.25
N THR A 132 6.18 -2.53 -8.94
CA THR A 132 6.10 -1.99 -7.58
C THR A 132 5.16 -2.82 -6.72
N TYR A 133 4.06 -3.35 -7.28
CA TYR A 133 3.18 -4.30 -6.61
C TYR A 133 3.91 -5.59 -6.26
N HIS A 134 4.66 -6.16 -7.21
CA HIS A 134 5.53 -7.31 -6.98
C HIS A 134 6.55 -7.07 -5.88
N MET A 135 7.19 -5.88 -5.84
CA MET A 135 8.13 -5.54 -4.76
C MET A 135 7.45 -5.47 -3.40
N ILE A 136 6.28 -4.83 -3.31
CA ILE A 136 5.53 -4.74 -2.05
C ILE A 136 5.07 -6.14 -1.61
N ALA A 137 4.47 -6.90 -2.51
CA ALA A 137 4.02 -8.27 -2.28
C ALA A 137 5.16 -9.17 -1.79
N SER A 138 6.33 -9.05 -2.41
CA SER A 138 7.53 -9.80 -2.03
C SER A 138 7.97 -9.52 -0.59
N ILE A 139 8.00 -8.24 -0.22
CA ILE A 139 8.42 -7.82 1.12
C ILE A 139 7.35 -8.18 2.15
N PHE A 140 6.08 -8.06 1.78
CA PHE A 140 4.94 -8.41 2.62
C PHE A 140 4.88 -9.92 2.91
N ALA A 141 5.16 -10.76 1.92
CA ALA A 141 5.14 -12.22 2.10
C ALA A 141 6.37 -12.76 2.84
N MET A 142 7.45 -11.97 2.95
CA MET A 142 8.73 -12.45 3.46
C MET A 142 8.68 -13.13 4.85
N PRO A 143 7.97 -12.59 5.87
CA PRO A 143 7.87 -13.26 7.17
C PRO A 143 7.19 -14.64 7.08
N PHE A 144 6.39 -14.84 6.03
CA PHE A 144 5.48 -15.96 5.93
C PHE A 144 5.98 -17.08 5.00
N LYS A 145 7.17 -16.93 4.39
CA LYS A 145 7.74 -17.90 3.44
C LYS A 145 7.90 -19.32 3.97
N ILE A 146 8.00 -19.47 5.30
CA ILE A 146 8.21 -20.77 5.95
C ILE A 146 6.90 -21.52 6.21
N PHE A 147 5.75 -20.86 6.05
CA PHE A 147 4.45 -21.48 6.25
C PHE A 147 3.91 -22.03 4.94
N GLU A 148 3.03 -23.01 5.04
CA GLU A 148 2.21 -23.43 3.91
C GLU A 148 1.45 -22.22 3.35
N HIS A 149 1.12 -22.27 2.06
CA HIS A 149 0.29 -21.26 1.42
C HIS A 149 0.96 -19.86 1.35
N ASP A 150 2.30 -19.79 1.36
CA ASP A 150 3.10 -18.56 1.25
C ASP A 150 2.71 -17.67 0.04
N GLN A 151 2.35 -18.30 -1.09
CA GLN A 151 1.86 -17.62 -2.29
C GLN A 151 0.61 -16.76 -2.00
N TYR A 152 -0.27 -17.17 -1.10
CA TYR A 152 -1.44 -16.34 -0.77
C TYR A 152 -1.02 -15.06 -0.03
N TYR A 153 0.01 -15.09 0.83
CA TYR A 153 0.51 -13.87 1.47
C TYR A 153 1.07 -12.90 0.44
N TYR A 154 1.74 -13.43 -0.58
CA TYR A 154 2.20 -12.64 -1.71
C TYR A 154 1.03 -12.02 -2.48
N ASP A 155 0.06 -12.83 -2.89
CA ASP A 155 -1.11 -12.36 -3.63
C ASP A 155 -1.88 -11.30 -2.82
N LEU A 156 -2.00 -11.47 -1.51
CA LEU A 156 -2.64 -10.49 -0.63
C LEU A 156 -1.88 -9.16 -0.64
N GLY A 157 -0.55 -9.19 -0.50
CA GLY A 157 0.28 -7.99 -0.57
C GLY A 157 0.19 -7.29 -1.93
N TYR A 158 0.04 -8.07 -3.01
CA TYR A 158 -0.17 -7.55 -4.36
C TYR A 158 -1.53 -6.85 -4.46
N PHE A 159 -2.61 -7.56 -4.13
CA PHE A 159 -3.97 -7.02 -4.23
C PHE A 159 -4.19 -5.82 -3.30
N LEU A 160 -3.59 -5.79 -2.11
CA LEU A 160 -3.60 -4.63 -1.23
C LEU A 160 -2.97 -3.39 -1.88
N SER A 161 -1.85 -3.57 -2.59
CA SER A 161 -1.16 -2.47 -3.27
C SER A 161 -2.02 -1.90 -4.39
N MET A 162 -2.61 -2.79 -5.18
CA MET A 162 -3.48 -2.42 -6.29
C MET A 162 -4.77 -1.75 -5.78
N TYR A 163 -5.41 -2.31 -4.76
CA TYR A 163 -6.61 -1.73 -4.15
C TYR A 163 -6.36 -0.28 -3.69
N ILE A 164 -5.25 -0.03 -3.00
CA ILE A 164 -4.90 1.33 -2.54
C ILE A 164 -4.67 2.28 -3.71
N THR A 165 -4.05 1.78 -4.78
CA THR A 165 -3.83 2.57 -6.01
C THR A 165 -5.17 3.00 -6.60
N LEU A 166 -6.08 2.03 -6.76
CA LEU A 166 -7.42 2.27 -7.30
C LEU A 166 -8.23 3.19 -6.39
N GLU A 167 -8.16 3.00 -5.07
CA GLU A 167 -8.81 3.89 -4.09
C GLU A 167 -8.33 5.34 -4.23
N VAL A 168 -7.02 5.57 -4.30
CA VAL A 168 -6.48 6.92 -4.46
C VAL A 168 -6.82 7.50 -5.82
N PHE A 169 -6.85 6.69 -6.86
CA PHE A 169 -7.30 7.12 -8.18
C PHE A 169 -8.78 7.53 -8.16
N VAL A 170 -9.66 6.70 -7.58
CA VAL A 170 -11.10 6.97 -7.47
C VAL A 170 -11.36 8.30 -6.78
N ASN A 171 -10.65 8.54 -5.68
CA ASN A 171 -10.77 9.78 -4.92
C ASN A 171 -10.16 10.99 -5.65
N LYS A 172 -9.05 10.82 -6.39
CA LYS A 172 -8.40 11.93 -7.13
C LYS A 172 -9.24 12.41 -8.31
N TYR A 173 -9.81 11.48 -9.08
CA TYR A 173 -10.47 11.80 -10.35
C TYR A 173 -12.00 11.90 -10.26
N ASN A 174 -12.58 11.64 -9.08
CA ASN A 174 -14.01 11.76 -8.79
C ASN A 174 -14.86 11.00 -9.83
N ILE A 175 -15.00 9.69 -9.62
CA ILE A 175 -15.54 8.69 -10.56
C ILE A 175 -17.07 8.54 -10.49
N PRO A 176 -17.86 9.49 -10.99
CA PRO A 176 -19.14 9.08 -11.58
C PRO A 176 -19.01 8.65 -13.04
N LYS A 177 -17.80 8.71 -13.65
CA LYS A 177 -17.61 8.55 -15.11
C LYS A 177 -16.82 7.33 -15.59
N ASN A 178 -16.23 6.52 -14.71
CA ASN A 178 -15.44 5.34 -15.12
C ASN A 178 -15.85 4.11 -14.29
N TYR A 179 -16.95 3.50 -14.73
CA TYR A 179 -17.56 2.33 -14.09
C TYR A 179 -16.62 1.13 -14.07
N GLU A 180 -15.77 1.00 -15.09
CA GLU A 180 -14.79 -0.06 -15.26
C GLU A 180 -13.73 -0.04 -14.16
N ILE A 181 -13.23 1.14 -13.78
CA ILE A 181 -12.28 1.28 -12.66
C ILE A 181 -12.95 0.93 -11.32
N TYR A 182 -14.22 1.27 -11.16
CA TYR A 182 -14.96 0.90 -9.97
C TYR A 182 -15.18 -0.61 -9.88
N LEU A 183 -15.52 -1.28 -10.99
CA LEU A 183 -15.62 -2.73 -11.08
C LEU A 183 -14.28 -3.41 -10.80
N ALA A 184 -13.19 -2.93 -11.41
CA ALA A 184 -11.85 -3.44 -11.14
C ALA A 184 -11.53 -3.36 -9.65
N LYS A 185 -11.80 -2.22 -8.99
CA LYS A 185 -11.62 -2.05 -7.54
C LYS A 185 -12.41 -3.07 -6.72
N LEU A 186 -13.67 -3.32 -7.06
CA LEU A 186 -14.50 -4.32 -6.40
C LEU A 186 -13.95 -5.73 -6.59
N ASP A 187 -13.49 -6.07 -7.80
CA ASP A 187 -12.86 -7.37 -8.05
C ASP A 187 -11.56 -7.54 -7.26
N VAL A 188 -10.69 -6.52 -7.23
CA VAL A 188 -9.49 -6.53 -6.39
C VAL A 188 -9.85 -6.75 -4.93
N GLN A 189 -10.90 -6.09 -4.44
CA GLN A 189 -11.38 -6.25 -3.07
C GLN A 189 -11.86 -7.68 -2.80
N LEU A 190 -12.63 -8.26 -3.72
CA LEU A 190 -13.09 -9.65 -3.61
C LEU A 190 -11.91 -10.64 -3.60
N ARG A 191 -10.92 -10.43 -4.47
CA ARG A 191 -9.68 -11.22 -4.50
C ARG A 191 -8.90 -11.09 -3.19
N MET A 192 -8.74 -9.88 -2.65
CA MET A 192 -8.15 -9.68 -1.30
C MET A 192 -8.89 -10.47 -0.23
N ILE A 193 -10.22 -10.40 -0.21
CA ILE A 193 -11.05 -11.07 0.79
C ILE A 193 -10.86 -12.58 0.69
N ARG A 194 -10.95 -13.16 -0.52
CA ARG A 194 -10.74 -14.59 -0.76
C ARG A 194 -9.34 -15.05 -0.36
N THR A 195 -8.31 -14.28 -0.71
CA THR A 195 -6.94 -14.59 -0.32
C THR A 195 -6.79 -14.54 1.21
N PHE A 196 -7.38 -13.55 1.87
CA PHE A 196 -7.34 -13.45 3.33
C PHE A 196 -8.07 -14.61 4.01
N SER A 197 -9.22 -15.07 3.48
CA SER A 197 -9.92 -16.24 4.03
C SER A 197 -9.11 -17.53 3.93
N ASN A 198 -8.27 -17.66 2.89
CA ASN A 198 -7.41 -18.84 2.72
C ASN A 198 -6.23 -18.81 3.70
N ILE A 199 -5.70 -17.63 4.00
CA ILE A 199 -4.56 -17.46 4.92
C ILE A 199 -4.98 -17.64 6.38
N ALA A 200 -6.03 -16.92 6.79
CA ALA A 200 -6.38 -16.76 8.20
C ALA A 200 -7.89 -16.93 8.41
N PRO A 201 -8.46 -18.13 8.15
CA PRO A 201 -9.90 -18.37 8.22
C PRO A 201 -10.48 -18.12 9.62
N LYS A 202 -9.69 -18.38 10.67
CA LYS A 202 -10.12 -18.22 12.08
C LYS A 202 -10.25 -16.75 12.49
N THR A 203 -9.38 -15.88 12.00
CA THR A 203 -9.37 -14.44 12.30
C THR A 203 -10.05 -13.61 11.21
N PHE A 204 -10.48 -14.24 10.11
CA PHE A 204 -11.15 -13.63 8.95
C PHE A 204 -12.25 -12.64 9.34
N ASN A 205 -13.17 -13.02 10.22
CA ASN A 205 -14.29 -12.16 10.62
C ASN A 205 -13.86 -10.89 11.36
N ILE A 206 -12.75 -10.94 12.11
CA ILE A 206 -12.21 -9.77 12.84
C ILE A 206 -11.48 -8.86 11.86
N SER A 207 -10.69 -9.46 10.97
CA SER A 207 -9.93 -8.75 9.94
C SER A 207 -10.83 -8.10 8.88
N ILE A 208 -11.91 -8.76 8.47
CA ILE A 208 -12.92 -8.21 7.56
C ILE A 208 -13.69 -7.07 8.21
N LYS A 209 -14.00 -7.15 9.50
CA LYS A 209 -14.58 -6.00 10.23
C LYS A 209 -13.59 -4.82 10.29
N ALA A 210 -12.29 -5.06 10.43
CA ALA A 210 -11.28 -4.01 10.37
C ALA A 210 -11.17 -3.41 8.96
N LEU A 211 -11.15 -4.25 7.93
CA LEU A 211 -11.16 -3.88 6.51
C LEU A 211 -12.41 -3.06 6.13
N ASN A 212 -13.60 -3.53 6.50
CA ASN A 212 -14.87 -2.83 6.23
C ASN A 212 -14.98 -1.51 7.00
N LYS A 213 -14.59 -1.49 8.28
CA LYS A 213 -14.50 -0.24 9.05
C LYS A 213 -13.49 0.74 8.46
N TRP A 214 -12.46 0.23 7.79
CA TRP A 214 -11.50 1.05 7.04
C TRP A 214 -12.17 1.61 5.78
N PHE A 215 -12.87 0.79 4.99
CA PHE A 215 -13.64 1.21 3.81
C PHE A 215 -14.67 2.29 4.15
N ASP A 216 -15.51 2.09 5.18
CA ASP A 216 -16.54 3.04 5.62
C ASP A 216 -15.98 4.39 6.09
N LYS A 217 -14.76 4.40 6.61
CA LYS A 217 -14.09 5.63 7.05
C LYS A 217 -13.48 6.41 5.88
N VAL A 218 -13.25 5.78 4.72
CA VAL A 218 -12.70 6.44 3.52
C VAL A 218 -13.78 7.24 2.81
N GLU A 219 -15.01 6.72 2.72
CA GLU A 219 -16.15 7.47 2.17
C GLU A 219 -16.45 8.78 2.94
N LYS A 220 -16.20 8.81 4.25
CA LYS A 220 -16.48 10.00 5.10
C LYS A 220 -15.47 11.16 4.98
N LYS A 221 -14.63 11.22 3.94
CA LYS A 221 -13.62 12.28 3.77
C LYS A 221 -13.66 12.99 2.42
N GLU A 222 -14.87 13.36 1.97
CA GLU A 222 -15.04 14.34 0.90
C GLU A 222 -14.50 15.75 1.22
N GLU A 223 -14.18 16.07 2.48
CA GLU A 223 -13.90 17.46 2.87
C GLU A 223 -12.46 17.95 2.64
N ILE A 224 -11.48 17.08 2.39
CA ILE A 224 -10.06 17.50 2.37
C ILE A 224 -9.68 18.21 1.05
N PHE A 225 -10.43 18.01 -0.03
CA PHE A 225 -10.18 18.69 -1.32
C PHE A 225 -11.21 19.78 -1.67
N LYS A 226 -12.22 20.03 -0.81
CA LYS A 226 -13.21 21.10 -1.03
C LYS A 226 -12.80 22.47 -0.45
N THR A 227 -11.70 22.60 0.27
CA THR A 227 -11.19 23.92 0.74
C THR A 227 -10.12 24.49 -0.18
N LYS A 228 -10.52 24.91 -1.39
CA LYS A 228 -9.82 25.96 -2.17
C LYS A 228 -10.63 26.55 -3.34
N LYS A 229 -11.98 26.51 -3.29
CA LYS A 229 -12.85 27.22 -4.24
C LYS A 229 -13.89 28.13 -3.60
N LYS A 230 -13.68 28.58 -2.35
CA LYS A 230 -14.52 29.59 -1.68
C LYS A 230 -13.75 30.81 -1.20
N GLY A 231 -12.70 31.22 -1.93
CA GLY A 231 -11.93 32.43 -1.62
C GLY A 231 -11.70 33.38 -2.80
N GLU A 232 -12.09 33.00 -4.02
CA GLU A 232 -12.04 33.88 -5.19
C GLU A 232 -13.41 33.84 -5.86
N GLN A 233 -14.36 34.56 -5.29
CA GLN A 233 -15.46 35.19 -6.02
C GLN A 233 -16.21 36.12 -5.07
N LYS A 234 -16.02 37.41 -5.37
CA LYS A 234 -16.61 38.64 -4.82
C LYS A 234 -15.76 39.36 -3.77
#